data_AF-A0A8B7JBB1-F1
#
_entry.id   AF-A0A8B7JBB1-F1
#
_cell.length_a   1.000
_cell.length_b   1.000
_cell.length_c   1.000
_cell.angle_alpha   90.00
_cell.angle_beta   90.00
_cell.angle_gamma   90.00
#
_symmetry.space_group_name_H-M   'P 1'
#
loop_
_entity.id
_entity.type
_entity.pdbx_description
1 polymer ?
#
loop_
_entity_poly.entity_id
_entity_poly.type
_entity_poly.pdbx_seq_one_letter_code
_entity_poly.pdbx_strand_id
1 'polypeptide(L)'
;MGLKAWQKALFPLRSVGAVVRLFEAELRQPEPDLVLLSLVLGFVEHFLAVNRVLPTNVPGISFEARPGPEPHTLAYFPVAELSIVAALYARFTAQIRGAVDLSLYPRPDGLSSRDLVKKVSDVIWNSLSRSYFKDRAHIQSLFSFIT
;
A
#
# COMPACT_ATOMS: atom_id res chain seq x y z
N MET A 1 -9.94 11.70 -6.29
CA MET A 1 -10.60 10.40 -6.03
C MET A 1 -9.87 9.65 -4.93
N GLY A 2 -10.61 9.17 -3.93
CA GLY A 2 -10.10 8.26 -2.89
C GLY A 2 -10.66 6.85 -3.10
N LEU A 3 -10.48 5.97 -2.11
CA LEU A 3 -11.00 4.61 -2.14
C LEU A 3 -12.53 4.58 -2.39
N LYS A 4 -12.95 3.72 -3.32
CA LYS A 4 -14.36 3.44 -3.66
C LYS A 4 -15.05 2.70 -2.52
N ALA A 5 -16.37 2.83 -2.41
CA ALA A 5 -17.14 2.23 -1.32
C ALA A 5 -16.97 0.69 -1.26
N TRP A 6 -16.95 0.02 -2.40
CA TRP A 6 -16.78 -1.44 -2.47
C TRP A 6 -15.37 -1.88 -2.03
N GLN A 7 -14.33 -1.09 -2.32
CA GLN A 7 -12.96 -1.38 -1.85
C GLN A 7 -12.92 -1.32 -0.32
N LYS A 8 -13.53 -0.27 0.26
CA LYS A 8 -13.61 -0.07 1.71
C LYS A 8 -14.35 -1.21 2.41
N ALA A 9 -15.40 -1.75 1.78
CA ALA A 9 -16.21 -2.83 2.35
C ALA A 9 -15.48 -4.17 2.50
N LEU A 10 -14.32 -4.34 1.84
CA LEU A 10 -13.49 -5.56 1.98
C LEU A 10 -12.59 -5.54 3.22
N PHE A 11 -12.45 -4.38 3.86
CA PHE A 11 -11.67 -4.21 5.07
C PHE A 11 -12.51 -4.48 6.33
N PRO A 12 -11.88 -4.91 7.44
CA PRO A 12 -10.44 -5.13 7.60
C PRO A 12 -9.96 -6.46 7.01
N LEU A 13 -8.70 -6.49 6.55
CA LEU A 13 -8.09 -7.72 6.03
C LEU A 13 -7.46 -8.49 7.18
N ARG A 14 -8.11 -9.61 7.50
CA ARG A 14 -7.83 -10.44 8.68
C ARG A 14 -7.00 -11.70 8.39
N SER A 15 -6.69 -11.95 7.12
CA SER A 15 -6.02 -13.17 6.69
C SER A 15 -5.48 -13.10 5.29
N VAL A 16 -4.62 -14.07 4.93
CA VAL A 16 -4.19 -14.32 3.55
C VAL A 16 -5.40 -14.46 2.63
N GLY A 17 -6.43 -15.23 3.01
CA GLY A 17 -7.65 -15.37 2.21
C GLY A 17 -8.42 -14.05 2.01
N ALA A 18 -8.41 -13.15 3.00
CA ALA A 18 -8.99 -11.82 2.84
C ALA A 18 -8.19 -10.95 1.87
N VAL A 19 -6.85 -11.03 1.92
CA VAL A 19 -5.98 -10.36 0.94
C VAL A 19 -6.23 -10.91 -0.47
N VAL A 20 -6.30 -12.24 -0.65
CA VAL A 20 -6.63 -12.85 -1.94
C VAL A 20 -7.97 -12.32 -2.48
N ARG A 21 -9.02 -12.26 -1.65
CA ARG A 21 -10.32 -11.69 -2.05
C ARG A 21 -10.24 -10.24 -2.49
N LEU A 22 -9.41 -9.41 -1.84
CA LEU A 22 -9.17 -8.04 -2.27
C LEU A 22 -8.53 -8.01 -3.67
N PHE A 23 -7.47 -8.81 -3.88
CA PHE A 23 -6.81 -8.90 -5.17
C PHE A 23 -7.75 -9.41 -6.27
N GLU A 24 -8.54 -10.44 -6.01
CA GLU A 24 -9.53 -10.94 -6.96
C GLU A 24 -10.57 -9.87 -7.33
N ALA A 25 -11.05 -9.09 -6.35
CA ALA A 25 -12.02 -8.04 -6.59
C ALA A 25 -11.45 -6.88 -7.43
N GLU A 26 -10.20 -6.49 -7.17
CA GLU A 26 -9.46 -5.49 -7.96
C GLU A 26 -9.14 -5.97 -9.37
N LEU A 27 -8.69 -7.22 -9.54
CA LEU A 27 -8.35 -7.80 -10.84
C LEU A 27 -9.57 -7.99 -11.77
N ARG A 28 -10.79 -7.98 -11.21
CA ARG A 28 -12.03 -7.94 -12.01
C ARG A 28 -12.37 -6.55 -12.53
N GLN A 29 -11.72 -5.50 -12.02
CA GLN A 29 -11.92 -4.14 -12.52
C GLN A 29 -11.10 -3.90 -13.78
N PRO A 30 -11.56 -3.02 -14.69
CA PRO A 30 -10.77 -2.62 -15.86
C PRO A 30 -9.47 -1.90 -15.46
N GLU A 31 -9.49 -1.17 -14.35
CA GLU A 31 -8.32 -0.50 -13.78
C GLU A 31 -8.18 -0.89 -12.30
N PRO A 32 -7.39 -1.94 -12.00
CA PRO A 32 -7.06 -2.32 -10.62
C PRO A 32 -6.25 -1.23 -9.91
N ASP A 33 -6.55 -0.97 -8.64
CA ASP A 33 -5.86 0.06 -7.88
C ASP A 33 -4.49 -0.43 -7.35
N LEU A 34 -3.43 -0.14 -8.12
CA LEU A 34 -2.06 -0.53 -7.79
C LEU A 34 -1.55 0.10 -6.48
N VAL A 35 -2.04 1.28 -6.12
CA VAL A 35 -1.63 1.95 -4.88
C VAL A 35 -2.18 1.20 -3.68
N LEU A 36 -3.48 0.89 -3.70
CA LEU A 36 -4.12 0.12 -2.65
C LEU A 36 -3.45 -1.25 -2.46
N LEU A 37 -3.26 -1.99 -3.56
CA LEU A 37 -2.69 -3.33 -3.52
C LEU A 37 -1.25 -3.32 -3.00
N SER A 38 -0.40 -2.39 -3.45
CA SER A 38 0.98 -2.27 -3.00
C SER A 38 1.10 -1.88 -1.53
N LEU A 39 0.24 -0.98 -1.04
CA LEU A 39 0.17 -0.59 0.37
C LEU A 39 -0.23 -1.77 1.26
N VAL A 40 -1.22 -2.55 0.85
CA VAL A 40 -1.66 -3.75 1.59
C VAL A 40 -0.53 -4.78 1.66
N LEU A 41 0.13 -5.08 0.54
CA LEU A 41 1.25 -6.05 0.54
C LEU A 41 2.38 -5.59 1.44
N GLY A 42 2.81 -4.33 1.30
CA GLY A 42 3.89 -3.78 2.11
C GLY A 42 3.57 -3.75 3.61
N PHE A 43 2.32 -3.43 3.97
CA PHE A 43 1.87 -3.49 5.36
C PHE A 43 1.95 -4.91 5.95
N VAL A 44 1.40 -5.91 5.23
CA VAL A 44 1.42 -7.30 5.67
C VAL A 44 2.86 -7.84 5.73
N GLU A 45 3.67 -7.57 4.72
CA GLU A 45 5.08 -7.95 4.67
C GLU A 45 5.89 -7.34 5.81
N HIS A 46 5.62 -6.07 6.16
CA HIS A 46 6.31 -5.40 7.26
C HIS A 46 6.20 -6.19 8.57
N PHE A 47 4.98 -6.58 8.94
CA PHE A 47 4.76 -7.29 10.21
C PHE A 47 5.05 -8.80 10.14
N LEU A 48 5.15 -9.39 8.95
CA LEU A 48 5.49 -10.80 8.79
C LEU A 48 6.98 -11.07 8.56
N ALA A 49 7.73 -10.10 8.01
CA ALA A 49 9.13 -10.29 7.63
C ALA A 49 10.09 -9.21 8.16
N VAL A 50 9.68 -7.94 8.20
CA VAL A 50 10.56 -6.83 8.62
C VAL A 50 10.66 -6.71 10.14
N ASN A 51 9.52 -6.62 10.81
CA ASN A 51 9.42 -6.55 12.26
C ASN A 51 8.27 -7.42 12.76
N ARG A 52 8.62 -8.61 13.23
CA ARG A 52 7.68 -9.64 13.69
C ARG A 52 7.28 -9.50 15.16
N VAL A 53 7.83 -8.51 15.87
CA VAL A 53 7.48 -8.24 17.25
C VAL A 53 6.10 -7.61 17.29
N LEU A 54 5.16 -8.22 18.03
CA LEU A 54 3.81 -7.70 18.22
C LEU A 54 3.89 -6.38 19.02
N PRO A 55 3.59 -5.22 18.42
CA PRO A 55 3.59 -3.95 19.16
C PRO A 55 2.46 -3.95 20.20
N THR A 56 2.80 -3.80 21.48
CA THR A 56 1.84 -3.70 22.58
C THR A 56 1.42 -2.26 22.88
N ASN A 57 2.16 -1.28 22.35
CA ASN A 57 2.02 0.14 22.64
C ASN A 57 1.50 0.97 21.45
N VAL A 58 1.14 0.34 20.34
CA VAL A 58 0.66 1.04 19.14
C VAL A 58 -0.86 0.85 19.00
N PRO A 59 -1.68 1.83 19.39
CA PRO A 59 -3.13 1.72 19.25
C PRO A 59 -3.52 1.65 17.76
N GLY A 60 -4.51 0.82 17.45
CA GLY A 60 -5.03 0.63 16.09
C GLY A 60 -4.31 -0.43 15.26
N ILE A 61 -3.18 -0.97 15.72
CA ILE A 61 -2.57 -2.17 15.15
C ILE A 61 -3.11 -3.38 15.92
N SER A 62 -3.69 -4.35 15.21
CA SER A 62 -4.20 -5.58 15.80
C SER A 62 -3.75 -6.80 15.00
N PHE A 63 -3.80 -7.97 15.64
CA PHE A 63 -3.37 -9.22 15.05
C PHE A 63 -4.42 -10.29 15.27
N GLU A 64 -4.68 -11.09 14.23
CA GLU A 64 -5.60 -12.22 14.31
C GLU A 64 -4.82 -13.50 14.59
N ALA A 65 -5.10 -14.14 15.73
CA ALA A 65 -4.50 -15.41 16.12
C ALA A 65 -5.16 -16.56 15.34
N ARG A 66 -4.33 -17.51 14.89
CA ARG A 66 -4.74 -18.68 14.13
C ARG A 66 -3.94 -19.91 14.56
N PRO A 67 -4.46 -21.12 14.37
CA PRO A 67 -3.66 -22.34 14.55
C PRO A 67 -2.41 -22.27 13.67
N GLY A 68 -1.25 -22.48 14.28
CA GLY A 68 0.02 -22.61 13.56
C GLY A 68 0.16 -23.98 12.88
N PRO A 69 1.24 -24.17 12.11
CA PRO A 69 1.49 -25.43 11.41
C PRO A 69 1.79 -26.60 12.36
N GLU A 70 2.31 -26.30 13.56
CA GLU A 70 2.61 -27.29 14.59
C GLU A 70 1.50 -27.34 15.65
N PRO A 71 1.23 -28.52 16.24
CA PRO A 71 0.27 -28.65 17.34
C PRO A 71 0.57 -27.66 18.48
N HIS A 72 -0.47 -27.04 19.02
CA HIS A 72 -0.37 -26.07 20.14
C HIS A 72 0.40 -24.77 19.84
N THR A 73 0.74 -24.49 18.58
CA THR A 73 1.33 -23.20 18.17
C THR A 73 0.27 -22.24 17.64
N LEU A 74 0.51 -20.93 17.82
CA LEU A 74 -0.32 -19.86 17.25
C LEU A 74 0.48 -19.07 16.22
N ALA A 75 -0.12 -18.86 15.06
CA ALA A 75 0.32 -17.90 14.07
C ALA A 75 -0.52 -16.62 14.21
N TYR A 76 0.11 -15.47 13.96
CA TYR A 76 -0.54 -14.16 14.05
C TYR A 76 -0.50 -13.48 12.69
N PHE A 77 -1.67 -13.08 12.19
CA PHE A 77 -1.77 -12.30 10.96
C PHE A 77 -1.98 -10.81 11.29
N PRO A 78 -1.21 -9.88 10.72
CA PRO A 78 -1.41 -8.44 10.93
C PRO A 78 -2.72 -7.99 10.28
N VAL A 79 -3.66 -7.50 11.09
CA VAL A 79 -4.95 -7.03 10.58
C VAL A 79 -4.75 -5.69 9.89
N ALA A 80 -4.98 -5.65 8.57
CA ALA A 80 -4.94 -4.40 7.83
C ALA A 80 -6.26 -3.65 8.04
N GLU A 81 -6.27 -2.69 8.95
CA GLU A 81 -7.42 -1.83 9.22
C GLU A 81 -7.63 -0.81 8.10
N LEU A 82 -8.91 -0.52 7.80
CA LEU A 82 -9.26 0.46 6.77
C LEU A 82 -8.67 1.84 7.07
N SER A 83 -8.71 2.26 8.33
CA SER A 83 -8.21 3.58 8.76
C SER A 83 -6.74 3.77 8.43
N ILE A 84 -5.91 2.75 8.70
CA ILE A 84 -4.47 2.78 8.44
C ILE A 84 -4.20 2.81 6.94
N VAL A 85 -4.78 1.87 6.19
CA VAL A 85 -4.55 1.77 4.74
C VAL A 85 -5.08 3.00 4.01
N ALA A 86 -6.26 3.51 4.39
CA ALA A 86 -6.83 4.72 3.82
C ALA A 86 -5.98 5.97 4.12
N ALA A 87 -5.38 6.07 5.31
CA ALA A 87 -4.49 7.17 5.65
C ALA A 87 -3.20 7.15 4.80
N LEU A 88 -2.58 5.98 4.63
CA LEU A 88 -1.41 5.80 3.77
C LEU A 88 -1.73 6.11 2.30
N TYR A 89 -2.88 5.63 1.81
CA TYR A 89 -3.38 5.91 0.48
C TYR A 89 -3.61 7.41 0.25
N ALA A 90 -4.26 8.08 1.22
CA ALA A 90 -4.50 9.51 1.17
C ALA A 90 -3.19 10.30 1.15
N ARG A 91 -2.20 9.90 1.96
CA ARG A 91 -0.88 10.55 1.99
C ARG A 91 -0.15 10.42 0.65
N PHE A 92 -0.10 9.22 0.07
CA PHE A 92 0.50 9.00 -1.26
C PHE A 92 -0.20 9.83 -2.34
N THR A 93 -1.53 9.75 -2.42
CA THR A 93 -2.27 10.46 -3.46
C THR A 93 -2.21 11.99 -3.30
N ALA A 94 -2.19 12.50 -2.07
CA ALA A 94 -1.99 13.93 -1.80
C ALA A 94 -0.61 14.41 -2.24
N GLN A 95 0.45 13.63 -1.96
CA GLN A 95 1.81 13.95 -2.36
C GLN A 95 1.95 14.06 -3.89
N ILE A 96 1.41 13.09 -4.64
CA ILE A 96 1.48 13.11 -6.10
C ILE A 96 0.63 14.24 -6.70
N ARG A 97 -0.62 14.38 -6.25
CA ARG A 97 -1.55 15.39 -6.81
C ARG A 97 -1.15 16.81 -6.44
N GLY A 98 -0.55 17.03 -5.27
CA GLY A 98 -0.04 18.34 -4.86
C GLY A 98 1.21 18.76 -5.62
N ALA A 99 1.99 17.81 -6.13
CA ALA A 99 3.26 18.10 -6.81
C ALA A 99 3.16 18.18 -8.35
N VAL A 100 2.05 17.71 -8.92
CA VAL A 100 1.83 17.65 -10.39
C VAL A 100 0.52 18.32 -10.75
N ASP A 101 0.60 19.54 -11.25
CA ASP A 101 -0.53 20.27 -11.82
C ASP A 101 -0.80 19.79 -13.26
N LEU A 102 -1.87 19.02 -13.45
CA LEU A 102 -2.24 18.47 -14.76
C LEU A 102 -2.70 19.55 -15.76
N SER A 103 -3.08 20.75 -15.32
CA SER A 103 -3.47 21.83 -16.24
C SER A 103 -2.30 22.31 -17.12
N LEU A 104 -1.06 22.11 -16.65
CA LEU A 104 0.17 22.44 -17.37
C LEU A 104 0.58 21.37 -18.39
N TYR A 105 -0.11 20.22 -18.41
CA TYR A 105 0.23 19.09 -19.27
C TYR A 105 -1.00 18.63 -20.07
N PRO A 106 -1.31 19.29 -21.21
CA PRO A 106 -2.40 18.87 -22.09
C PRO A 106 -2.23 17.41 -22.55
N ARG A 107 -3.34 16.68 -22.60
CA ARG A 107 -3.38 15.26 -22.95
C ARG A 107 -4.31 15.00 -24.15
N PRO A 108 -3.89 15.36 -25.37
CA PRO A 108 -4.67 15.04 -26.57
C PRO A 108 -4.89 13.53 -26.65
N ASP A 109 -6.10 13.12 -27.00
CA ASP A 109 -6.52 11.70 -27.12
C ASP A 109 -6.30 10.87 -25.84
N GLY A 110 -6.18 11.52 -24.68
CA GLY A 110 -5.92 10.87 -23.39
C GLY A 110 -4.47 10.40 -23.19
N LEU A 111 -3.57 10.66 -24.16
CA LEU A 111 -2.16 10.25 -24.09
C LEU A 111 -1.34 11.22 -23.23
N SER A 112 -0.38 10.67 -22.48
CA SER A 112 0.53 11.46 -21.63
C SER A 112 1.81 11.82 -22.39
N SER A 113 2.26 13.07 -22.26
CA SER A 113 3.54 13.52 -22.83
C SER A 113 4.74 12.99 -22.04
N ARG A 114 5.92 12.98 -22.68
CA ARG A 114 7.19 12.67 -22.01
C ARG A 114 7.45 13.58 -20.81
N ASP A 115 7.10 14.86 -20.91
CA ASP A 115 7.33 15.84 -19.86
C ASP A 115 6.47 15.57 -18.62
N LEU A 116 5.22 15.14 -18.82
CA LEU A 116 4.35 14.71 -17.72
C LEU A 116 4.93 13.46 -17.03
N VAL A 117 5.37 12.47 -17.80
CA VAL A 117 5.99 11.25 -17.25
C VAL A 117 7.27 11.59 -16.47
N LYS A 118 8.13 12.45 -17.03
CA LYS A 118 9.36 12.92 -16.39
C LYS A 118 9.05 13.68 -15.10
N LYS A 119 8.03 14.54 -15.11
CA LYS A 119 7.60 15.27 -13.91
C LYS A 119 7.18 14.33 -12.79
N VAL A 120 6.38 13.30 -13.09
CA VAL A 120 5.99 12.28 -12.09
C VAL A 120 7.22 11.50 -11.59
N SER A 121 8.11 11.10 -12.49
CA SER A 121 9.38 10.44 -12.12
C SER A 121 10.22 11.28 -11.18
N ASP A 122 10.32 12.58 -11.43
CA ASP A 122 11.08 13.51 -10.59
C ASP A 122 10.46 13.69 -9.20
N VAL A 123 9.14 13.68 -9.10
CA VAL A 123 8.45 13.72 -7.80
C VAL A 123 8.80 12.49 -6.98
N ILE A 124 8.74 11.29 -7.57
CA ILE A 124 9.12 10.05 -6.86
C ILE A 124 10.60 10.09 -6.48
N TRP A 125 11.49 10.38 -7.43
CA TRP A 125 12.93 10.40 -7.23
C TRP A 125 13.35 11.35 -6.10
N ASN A 126 12.82 12.58 -6.10
CA ASN A 126 13.17 13.58 -5.10
C ASN A 126 12.53 13.32 -3.72
N SER A 127 11.53 12.43 -3.65
CA SER A 127 10.91 12.02 -2.39
C SER A 127 11.64 10.85 -1.72
N LEU A 128 12.48 10.12 -2.46
CA LEU A 128 13.24 8.99 -1.91
C LEU A 128 14.42 9.49 -1.05
N SER A 129 14.65 8.80 0.07
CA SER A 129 15.82 9.03 0.93
C SER A 129 17.11 8.76 0.16
N ARG A 130 18.05 9.73 0.20
CA ARG A 130 19.34 9.65 -0.52
C ARG A 130 20.33 8.65 0.09
N SER A 131 20.15 8.28 1.36
CA SER A 131 21.05 7.40 2.11
C SER A 131 20.36 6.10 2.50
N TYR A 132 20.27 5.18 1.56
CA TYR A 132 19.79 3.82 1.81
C TYR A 132 20.66 2.80 1.10
N PHE A 133 20.85 1.64 1.73
CA PHE A 133 21.47 0.49 1.10
C PHE A 133 20.51 -0.04 0.04
N LYS A 134 20.90 0.07 -1.24
CA LYS A 134 20.06 -0.34 -2.38
C LYS A 134 19.72 -1.83 -2.35
N ASP A 135 20.55 -2.64 -1.70
CA ASP A 135 20.36 -4.10 -1.57
C ASP A 135 19.56 -4.49 -0.31
N ARG A 136 18.98 -3.53 0.41
CA ARG A 136 18.15 -3.82 1.57
C ARG A 136 16.85 -4.48 1.11
N ALA A 137 16.50 -5.61 1.72
CA ALA A 137 15.21 -6.25 1.49
C ALA A 137 14.04 -5.38 2.00
N HIS A 138 12.83 -5.66 1.47
CA HIS A 138 11.56 -5.10 1.96
C HIS A 138 11.35 -3.60 1.71
N ILE A 139 12.01 -3.02 0.70
CA ILE A 139 11.87 -1.61 0.30
C ILE A 139 11.21 -1.41 -1.07
N GLN A 140 10.54 -2.45 -1.60
CA GLN A 140 9.97 -2.49 -2.96
C GLN A 140 8.53 -1.96 -3.06
N SER A 141 7.82 -1.82 -1.94
CA SER A 141 6.40 -1.48 -1.92
C SER A 141 6.16 0.03 -1.73
N LEU A 142 4.97 0.51 -2.13
CA LEU A 142 4.55 1.87 -1.83
C LEU A 142 4.36 2.12 -0.33
N PHE A 143 4.21 1.06 0.47
CA PHE A 143 4.28 1.17 1.93
C PHE A 143 5.65 1.71 2.34
N SER A 144 6.73 1.06 1.90
CA SER A 144 8.11 1.52 2.16
C SER A 144 8.43 2.88 1.56
N PHE A 145 7.75 3.29 0.49
CA PHE A 145 7.91 4.64 -0.06
C PHE A 145 7.33 5.72 0.88
N ILE A 146 6.21 5.43 1.56
CA ILE A 146 5.49 6.39 2.41
C ILE A 146 5.94 6.37 3.88
N THR A 147 6.43 5.22 4.37
CA THR A 147 6.87 5.03 5.76
C THR A 147 8.38 5.09 5.88
#